data_AF-A0A350V655-F1
#
_entry.id   AF-A0A350V655-F1
#
_cell.length_a   1.000
_cell.length_b   1.000
_cell.length_c   1.000
_cell.angle_alpha   90.00
_cell.angle_beta   90.00
_cell.angle_gamma   90.00
#
_symmetry.space_group_name_H-M   'P 1'
#
loop_
_entity.id
_entity.type
_entity.pdbx_description
1 polymer ?
#
loop_
_entity_poly.entity_id
_entity_poly.type
_entity_poly.pdbx_seq_one_letter_code
_entity_poly.pdbx_strand_id
1 'polypeptide(L)'
;MINDILISLKDNIQKRSKNPILGTFTVVYIIKNWELFYSVLFFDSNLNLEQRLQYIRNYFQYHNFWSNFFECALISVLVVFLTYLSLAFGRYVSSFYSSKVEKWIFKNTDNKKIVLKDEYDELMEKKIKFEKKYEQERNEKTDIIVARDEEINRYLELIASKNDNEVINNLKAENESMRSQIRGLNQERESLKKLIENQQEKIKQIENNIIESDNELVSTNITRKTYKELVNSHQLELFEKVNFDANAGKEYWGVSQSYDKLISMGLVKIIRTTNSNFYRVELTDLGQAVAKMILNDKLNNK
;
A
#
# COMPACT_ATOMS: atom_id res chain seq x y z
N MET A 1 54.35 71.58 59.78
CA MET A 1 55.42 70.70 60.31
C MET A 1 54.90 69.48 61.05
N ILE A 2 54.25 69.59 62.23
CA ILE A 2 53.73 68.42 62.96
C ILE A 2 52.66 67.66 62.14
N ASN A 3 51.78 68.41 61.48
CA ASN A 3 50.75 67.82 60.60
C ASN A 3 51.36 67.12 59.37
N ASP A 4 52.44 67.66 58.79
CA ASP A 4 53.13 67.04 57.64
C ASP A 4 53.88 65.75 58.05
N ILE A 5 54.41 65.72 59.27
CA ILE A 5 55.02 64.51 59.86
C ILE A 5 53.93 63.45 60.14
N LEU A 6 52.78 63.84 60.68
CA LEU A 6 51.66 62.91 60.91
C LEU A 6 51.07 62.38 59.60
N ILE A 7 50.96 63.22 58.57
CA ILE A 7 50.47 62.82 57.25
C ILE A 7 51.46 61.86 56.58
N SER A 8 52.77 62.15 56.63
CA SER A 8 53.80 61.27 56.06
C SER A 8 53.99 59.95 56.81
N LEU A 9 53.78 59.93 58.14
CA LEU A 9 53.71 58.69 58.93
C LEU A 9 52.45 57.91 58.61
N LYS A 10 51.29 58.56 58.52
CA LYS A 10 50.02 57.92 58.15
C LYS A 10 50.10 57.31 56.76
N ASP A 11 50.66 58.01 55.78
CA ASP A 11 50.82 57.49 54.41
C ASP A 11 51.79 56.31 54.35
N ASN A 12 52.87 56.33 55.14
CA ASN A 12 53.80 55.20 55.23
C ASN A 12 53.19 53.99 55.95
N ILE A 13 52.47 54.22 57.04
CA ILE A 13 51.73 53.18 57.76
C ILE A 13 50.65 52.60 56.84
N GLN A 14 49.91 53.44 56.11
CA GLN A 14 48.87 53.00 55.18
C GLN A 14 49.45 52.21 53.99
N LYS A 15 50.60 52.63 53.45
CA LYS A 15 51.28 51.88 52.37
C LYS A 15 51.87 50.56 52.85
N ARG A 16 52.42 50.48 54.07
CA ARG A 16 53.02 49.25 54.63
C ARG A 16 51.98 48.30 55.26
N SER A 17 50.89 48.84 55.81
CA SER A 17 49.75 48.09 56.36
C SER A 17 48.89 47.43 55.26
N LYS A 18 49.00 47.88 54.01
CA LYS A 18 48.47 47.14 52.84
C LYS A 18 49.08 45.75 52.67
N ASN A 19 50.25 45.48 53.27
CA ASN A 19 50.76 44.12 53.35
C ASN A 19 50.20 43.43 54.60
N PRO A 20 49.22 42.51 54.45
CA PRO A 20 48.56 41.88 55.59
C PRO A 20 49.52 41.10 56.49
N ILE A 21 50.64 40.62 55.94
CA ILE A 21 51.67 39.89 56.69
C ILE A 21 52.44 40.85 57.60
N LEU A 22 52.87 42.01 57.08
CA LEU A 22 53.60 43.00 57.89
C LEU A 22 52.72 43.61 58.97
N GLY A 23 51.44 43.88 58.66
CA GLY A 23 50.48 44.36 59.65
C GLY A 23 50.25 43.35 60.78
N THR A 24 49.97 42.10 60.42
CA THR A 24 49.76 41.02 61.41
C THR A 24 51.03 40.79 62.23
N PHE A 25 52.20 40.77 61.59
CA PHE A 25 53.49 40.67 62.28
C PHE A 25 53.72 41.79 63.27
N THR A 26 53.46 43.03 62.88
CA THR A 26 53.59 44.19 63.79
C THR A 26 52.71 44.02 65.03
N VAL A 27 51.45 43.61 64.84
CA VAL A 27 50.51 43.40 65.96
C VAL A 27 50.95 42.25 66.86
N VAL A 28 51.30 41.09 66.29
CA VAL A 28 51.78 39.92 67.04
C VAL A 28 53.06 40.26 67.81
N TYR A 29 53.99 40.98 67.19
CA TYR A 29 55.23 41.40 67.83
C TYR A 29 54.97 42.34 69.01
N ILE A 30 54.05 43.30 68.87
CA ILE A 30 53.67 44.21 69.96
C ILE A 30 53.01 43.45 71.12
N ILE A 31 52.06 42.55 70.82
CA ILE A 31 51.35 41.79 71.85
C ILE A 31 52.31 40.85 72.60
N LYS A 32 53.21 40.18 71.88
CA LYS A 32 54.14 39.24 72.50
C LYS A 32 55.24 39.94 73.30
N ASN A 33 55.74 41.07 72.79
CA ASN A 33 56.76 41.88 73.46
C ASN A 33 56.12 43.04 74.25
N TRP A 34 54.91 42.84 74.77
CA TRP A 34 54.15 43.94 75.37
C TRP A 34 54.89 44.59 76.53
N GLU A 35 55.71 43.85 77.29
CA GLU A 35 56.55 44.39 78.38
C GLU A 35 57.60 45.39 77.86
N LEU A 36 58.21 45.10 76.71
CA LEU A 36 59.16 46.01 76.06
C LEU A 36 58.44 47.28 75.56
N PHE A 37 57.27 47.14 74.94
CA PHE A 37 56.51 48.30 74.47
C PHE A 37 55.92 49.11 75.62
N TYR A 38 55.40 48.45 76.65
CA TYR A 38 54.83 49.07 77.83
C TYR A 38 55.88 49.83 78.62
N SER A 39 57.05 49.22 78.86
CA SER A 39 58.18 49.92 79.46
C SER A 39 58.52 51.15 78.63
N VAL A 40 58.75 51.03 77.32
CA VAL A 40 59.10 52.18 76.45
C VAL A 40 58.07 53.31 76.46
N LEU A 41 56.77 53.00 76.55
CA LEU A 41 55.69 53.97 76.43
C LEU A 41 55.20 54.54 77.77
N PHE A 42 55.26 53.77 78.86
CA PHE A 42 54.66 54.10 80.16
C PHE A 42 55.69 54.07 81.29
N PHE A 43 56.73 54.89 81.16
CA PHE A 43 57.75 55.03 82.20
C PHE A 43 57.34 56.00 83.32
N ASP A 44 57.76 55.64 84.54
CA ASP A 44 57.70 56.53 85.69
C ASP A 44 58.68 57.70 85.53
N SER A 45 58.25 58.90 85.89
CA SER A 45 58.97 60.18 85.69
C SER A 45 60.33 60.25 86.41
N ASN A 46 60.57 59.33 87.35
CA ASN A 46 61.75 59.31 88.23
C ASN A 46 62.93 58.46 87.72
N LEU A 47 62.84 57.83 86.53
CA LEU A 47 63.92 56.96 86.00
C LEU A 47 64.91 57.71 85.08
N ASN A 48 66.20 57.59 85.41
CA ASN A 48 67.32 58.14 84.61
C ASN A 48 67.51 57.36 83.29
N LEU A 49 67.98 58.06 82.24
CA LEU A 49 68.19 57.49 80.90
C LEU A 49 69.05 56.21 80.90
N GLU A 50 70.04 56.14 81.78
CA GLU A 50 70.93 54.99 81.93
C GLU A 50 70.20 53.73 82.39
N GLN A 51 69.30 53.86 83.37
CA GLN A 51 68.46 52.77 83.86
C GLN A 51 67.53 52.24 82.76
N ARG A 52 67.08 53.11 81.84
CA ARG A 52 66.24 52.74 80.69
C ARG A 52 67.02 51.88 79.69
N LEU A 53 68.22 52.31 79.33
CA LEU A 53 69.09 51.54 78.44
C LEU A 53 69.48 50.21 79.08
N GLN A 54 69.70 50.18 80.39
CA GLN A 54 70.00 48.95 81.11
C GLN A 54 68.81 47.97 81.10
N TYR A 55 67.58 48.45 81.31
CA TYR A 55 66.39 47.60 81.21
C TYR A 55 66.23 46.97 79.81
N ILE A 56 66.37 47.78 78.74
CA ILE A 56 66.27 47.28 77.36
C ILE A 56 67.40 46.28 77.05
N ARG A 57 68.62 46.53 77.52
CA ARG A 57 69.75 45.60 77.37
C ARG A 57 69.48 44.28 78.09
N ASN A 58 68.98 44.33 79.33
CA ASN A 58 68.64 43.15 80.10
C ASN A 58 67.52 42.36 79.39
N TYR A 59 66.50 43.04 78.86
CA TYR A 59 65.43 42.40 78.10
C TYR A 59 65.97 41.57 76.93
N PHE A 60 66.88 42.12 76.12
CA PHE A 60 67.49 41.39 75.00
C PHE A 60 68.57 40.38 75.40
N GLN A 61 69.04 40.39 76.65
CA GLN A 61 69.88 39.31 77.18
C GLN A 61 69.05 38.07 77.54
N TYR A 62 67.87 38.26 78.15
CA TYR A 62 66.96 37.16 78.49
C TYR A 62 66.15 36.69 77.29
N HIS A 63 65.77 37.59 76.38
CA HIS A 63 65.04 37.30 75.16
C HIS A 63 65.93 37.51 73.93
N ASN A 64 66.44 36.42 73.36
CA ASN A 64 67.21 36.49 72.12
C ASN A 64 66.35 37.11 71.00
N PHE A 65 66.80 38.26 70.49
CA PHE A 65 66.12 39.03 69.45
C PHE A 65 65.73 38.17 68.24
N TRP A 66 66.66 37.37 67.72
CA TRP A 66 66.44 36.59 66.51
C TRP A 66 65.43 35.47 66.74
N SER A 67 65.54 34.76 67.86
CA SER A 67 64.60 33.69 68.21
C SER A 67 63.18 34.24 68.36
N ASN A 68 63.04 35.36 69.08
CA ASN A 68 61.75 35.99 69.30
C ASN A 68 61.16 36.58 68.00
N PHE A 69 62.00 37.16 67.15
CA PHE A 69 61.61 37.66 65.83
C PHE A 69 61.05 36.55 64.94
N PHE A 70 61.76 35.42 64.82
CA PHE A 70 61.30 34.27 64.02
C PHE A 70 60.03 33.64 64.58
N GLU A 71 59.91 33.54 65.89
CA GLU A 71 58.72 33.00 66.52
C GLU A 71 57.50 33.91 66.28
N CYS A 72 57.67 35.23 66.39
CA CYS A 72 56.63 36.19 65.99
C CYS A 72 56.26 36.04 64.51
N ALA A 73 57.26 35.85 63.64
CA ALA A 73 57.04 35.69 62.20
C ALA A 73 56.21 34.43 61.89
N LEU A 74 56.54 33.31 62.54
CA LEU A 74 55.82 32.05 62.38
C LEU A 74 54.38 32.16 62.89
N ILE A 75 54.17 32.72 64.08
CA ILE A 75 52.82 32.95 64.64
C ILE A 75 52.00 33.84 63.68
N SER A 76 52.62 34.87 63.11
CA SER A 76 51.93 35.79 62.20
C SER A 76 51.50 35.12 60.91
N VAL A 77 52.35 34.27 60.32
CA VAL A 77 51.99 33.45 59.16
C VAL A 77 50.84 32.50 59.51
N LEU A 78 50.87 31.88 60.69
CA LEU A 78 49.82 30.97 61.15
C LEU A 78 48.48 31.70 61.35
N VAL A 79 48.49 32.91 61.94
CA VAL A 79 47.29 33.74 62.12
C VAL A 79 46.69 34.14 60.77
N VAL A 80 47.52 34.58 59.83
CA VAL A 80 47.06 34.92 58.47
C VAL A 80 46.48 33.69 57.77
N PHE A 81 47.15 32.55 57.89
CA PHE A 81 46.67 31.28 57.33
C PHE A 81 45.31 30.88 57.89
N LEU A 82 45.14 30.91 59.22
CA LEU A 82 43.87 30.62 59.87
C LEU A 82 42.76 31.60 59.47
N THR A 83 43.10 32.87 59.29
CA THR A 83 42.14 33.89 58.84
C THR A 83 41.63 33.56 57.44
N TYR A 84 42.53 33.21 56.50
CA TYR A 84 42.12 32.80 55.16
C TYR A 84 41.36 31.47 55.16
N LEU A 85 41.74 30.52 56.01
CA LEU A 85 41.02 29.26 56.16
C LEU A 85 39.59 29.49 56.67
N SER A 86 39.41 30.37 57.65
CA SER A 86 38.09 30.76 58.16
C SER A 86 37.26 31.45 57.09
N LEU A 87 37.87 32.33 56.29
CA LEU A 87 37.20 32.99 55.16
C LEU A 87 36.77 32.00 54.08
N ALA A 88 37.64 31.04 53.73
CA ALA A 88 37.35 29.99 52.78
C ALA A 88 36.23 29.08 53.30
N PHE A 89 36.24 28.75 54.59
CA PHE A 89 35.19 27.98 55.24
C PHE A 89 33.85 28.73 55.24
N GLY A 90 33.85 30.02 55.56
CA GLY A 90 32.64 30.86 55.49
C GLY A 90 32.05 30.91 54.07
N ARG A 91 32.90 31.04 53.04
CA ARG A 91 32.47 30.95 51.63
C ARG A 91 31.94 29.57 51.29
N TYR A 92 32.60 28.51 51.75
CA TYR A 92 32.15 27.14 51.52
C TYR A 92 30.76 26.91 52.12
N VAL A 93 30.53 27.32 53.38
CA VAL A 93 29.23 27.22 54.05
C VAL A 93 28.17 28.02 53.31
N SER A 94 28.47 29.27 52.91
CA SER A 94 27.54 30.10 52.14
C SER A 94 27.18 29.47 50.80
N SER A 95 28.16 29.00 50.03
CA SER A 95 27.94 28.34 48.75
C SER A 95 27.18 27.02 48.90
N PHE A 96 27.45 26.26 49.95
CA PHE A 96 26.73 25.03 50.26
C PHE A 96 25.27 25.32 50.60
N TYR A 97 25.02 26.37 51.40
CA TYR A 97 23.67 26.80 51.74
C TYR A 97 22.88 27.18 50.48
N SER A 98 23.41 28.09 49.65
CA SER A 98 22.71 28.52 48.43
C SER A 98 22.57 27.40 47.39
N SER A 99 23.56 26.52 47.26
CA SER A 99 23.53 25.47 46.23
C SER A 99 22.61 24.30 46.61
N LYS A 100 22.62 23.86 47.88
CA LYS A 100 21.93 22.64 48.30
C LYS A 100 20.78 22.87 49.25
N VAL A 101 20.98 23.69 50.28
CA VAL A 101 19.98 23.89 51.33
C VAL A 101 18.82 24.73 50.79
N GLU A 102 19.13 25.84 50.13
CA GLU A 102 18.14 26.72 49.50
C GLU A 102 17.32 25.98 48.44
N LYS A 103 17.97 25.25 47.52
CA LYS A 103 17.28 24.41 46.52
C LYS A 103 16.41 23.33 47.16
N TRP A 104 16.87 22.69 48.25
CA TRP A 104 16.09 21.68 48.97
C TRP A 104 14.88 22.29 49.71
N ILE A 105 15.04 23.44 50.34
CA ILE A 105 13.95 24.16 51.02
C ILE A 105 12.89 24.59 50.01
N PHE A 106 13.28 25.18 48.87
CA PHE A 106 12.34 25.60 47.83
C PHE A 106 11.58 24.42 47.23
N LYS A 107 12.28 23.30 46.96
CA LYS A 107 11.67 22.05 46.50
C LYS A 107 10.66 21.47 47.50
N ASN A 108 10.82 21.70 48.79
CA ASN A 108 9.90 21.15 49.80
C ASN A 108 8.79 22.12 50.23
N THR A 109 8.98 23.43 50.03
CA THR A 109 8.07 24.46 50.57
C THR A 109 7.08 24.98 49.53
N ASP A 110 7.47 25.13 48.25
CA ASP A 110 6.56 25.71 47.24
C ASP A 110 6.81 25.16 45.83
N ASN A 111 6.43 23.90 45.62
CA ASN A 111 6.58 23.17 44.35
C ASN A 111 5.82 23.75 43.14
N LYS A 112 5.03 24.81 43.31
CA LYS A 112 4.06 25.24 42.27
C LYS A 112 4.25 26.67 41.75
N LYS A 113 5.11 27.50 42.33
CA LYS A 113 5.09 28.94 42.00
C LYS A 113 6.45 29.61 41.74
N ILE A 114 7.57 29.00 42.13
CA ILE A 114 8.89 29.63 42.00
C ILE A 114 9.84 28.64 41.34
N VAL A 115 10.10 28.87 40.05
CA VAL A 115 11.16 28.18 39.30
C VAL A 115 12.47 28.89 39.63
N LEU A 116 13.48 28.13 40.04
CA LEU A 116 14.83 28.68 40.26
C LEU A 116 15.34 29.26 38.93
N LYS A 117 16.00 30.42 38.96
CA LYS A 117 16.50 31.08 37.74
C LYS A 117 17.33 30.12 36.86
N ASP A 118 18.16 29.28 37.48
CA ASP A 118 18.94 28.26 36.78
C ASP A 118 18.06 27.28 35.98
N GLU A 119 16.95 26.82 36.56
CA GLU A 119 16.00 25.91 35.90
C GLU A 119 15.21 26.61 34.80
N TYR A 120 14.90 27.90 34.99
CA TYR A 120 14.29 28.74 33.96
C TYR A 120 15.23 28.93 32.77
N ASP A 121 16.50 29.22 33.02
CA ASP A 121 17.51 29.41 31.98
C ASP A 121 17.73 28.10 31.20
N GLU A 122 17.79 26.95 31.88
CA GLU A 122 17.88 25.62 31.24
C GLU A 122 16.63 25.29 30.40
N LEU A 123 15.44 25.59 30.92
CA LEU A 123 14.17 25.41 30.20
C LEU A 123 14.08 26.32 28.98
N MET A 124 14.58 27.56 29.08
CA MET A 124 14.60 28.51 27.98
C MET A 124 15.57 28.06 26.89
N GLU A 125 16.76 27.56 27.26
CA GLU A 125 17.72 27.00 26.30
C GLU A 125 17.14 25.76 25.58
N LYS A 126 16.49 24.86 26.33
CA LYS A 126 15.77 23.72 25.75
C LYS A 126 14.67 24.17 24.80
N LYS A 127 13.88 25.17 25.18
CA LYS A 127 12.82 25.75 24.34
C LYS A 127 13.39 26.29 23.03
N ILE A 128 14.44 27.12 23.10
CA ILE A 128 15.12 27.67 21.91
C ILE A 128 15.64 26.55 21.01
N LYS A 129 16.23 25.49 21.58
CA LYS A 129 16.70 24.34 20.82
C LYS A 129 15.57 23.58 20.13
N PHE A 130 14.43 23.41 20.81
CA PHE A 130 13.26 22.77 20.22
C PHE A 130 12.61 23.64 19.13
N GLU A 131 12.51 24.95 19.32
CA GLU A 131 12.01 25.88 18.31
C GLU A 131 12.88 25.84 17.06
N LYS A 132 14.20 25.90 17.22
CA LYS A 132 15.14 25.79 16.08
C LYS A 132 15.00 24.45 15.35
N LYS A 133 14.87 23.34 16.07
CA LYS A 133 14.67 22.03 15.45
C LYS A 133 13.33 21.96 14.71
N TYR A 134 12.27 22.50 15.29
CA TYR A 134 10.95 22.55 14.68
C TYR A 134 10.95 23.40 13.39
N GLU A 135 11.61 24.55 13.40
CA GLU A 135 11.77 25.38 12.20
C GLU A 135 12.57 24.66 11.11
N GLN A 136 13.64 23.95 11.46
CA GLN A 136 14.39 23.14 10.50
C GLN A 136 13.51 22.06 9.86
N GLU A 137 12.81 21.25 10.67
CA GLU A 137 11.91 20.21 10.17
C GLU A 137 10.78 20.80 9.31
N ARG A 138 10.26 21.98 9.67
CA ARG A 138 9.24 22.68 8.89
C ARG A 138 9.77 23.18 7.55
N ASN A 139 10.99 23.73 7.52
CA ASN A 139 11.63 24.19 6.29
C ASN A 139 11.94 23.02 5.36
N GLU A 140 12.55 21.95 5.88
CA GLU A 140 12.82 20.73 5.11
C GLU A 140 11.54 20.14 4.51
N LYS A 141 10.45 20.09 5.29
CA LYS A 141 9.15 19.63 4.77
C LYS A 141 8.61 20.56 3.69
N THR A 142 8.80 21.88 3.84
CA THR A 142 8.37 22.86 2.85
C THR A 142 9.16 22.70 1.56
N ASP A 143 10.48 22.54 1.64
CA ASP A 143 11.37 22.30 0.50
C ASP A 143 10.99 21.01 -0.24
N ILE A 144 10.68 19.94 0.49
CA ILE A 144 10.19 18.68 -0.10
C ILE A 144 8.85 18.88 -0.81
N ILE A 145 7.91 19.65 -0.25
CA ILE A 145 6.63 19.95 -0.89
C ILE A 145 6.84 20.75 -2.17
N VAL A 146 7.69 21.79 -2.13
CA VAL A 146 8.01 22.60 -3.31
C VAL A 146 8.65 21.74 -4.41
N ALA A 147 9.65 20.93 -4.06
CA ALA A 147 10.29 20.03 -5.02
C ALA A 147 9.31 19.02 -5.62
N ARG A 148 8.40 18.48 -4.82
CA ARG A 148 7.33 17.58 -5.28
C ARG A 148 6.38 18.30 -6.25
N ASP A 149 5.97 19.52 -5.91
CA ASP A 149 5.05 20.31 -6.75
C ASP A 149 5.70 20.71 -8.07
N GLU A 150 6.99 21.05 -8.08
CA GLU A 150 7.78 21.27 -9.30
C GLU A 150 7.83 20.01 -10.17
N GLU A 151 8.07 18.85 -9.58
CA GLU A 151 8.10 17.58 -10.31
C GLU A 151 6.72 17.21 -10.88
N ILE A 152 5.65 17.40 -10.10
CA ILE A 152 4.26 17.23 -10.57
C ILE A 152 4.00 18.18 -11.75
N ASN A 153 4.39 19.44 -11.67
CA ASN A 153 4.20 20.40 -12.75
C ASN A 153 4.96 19.98 -14.02
N ARG A 154 6.20 19.49 -13.90
CA ARG A 154 6.94 18.91 -15.03
C ARG A 154 6.23 17.71 -15.65
N TYR A 155 5.67 16.82 -14.83
CA TYR A 155 4.87 15.70 -15.32
C TYR A 155 3.59 16.18 -16.03
N LEU A 156 2.91 17.18 -15.48
CA LEU A 156 1.72 17.78 -16.09
C LEU A 156 2.05 18.43 -17.44
N GLU A 157 3.17 19.16 -17.55
CA GLU A 157 3.65 19.73 -18.82
C GLU A 157 4.03 18.64 -19.84
N LEU A 158 4.65 17.55 -19.41
CA LEU A 158 4.97 16.40 -20.27
C LEU A 158 3.69 15.69 -20.75
N ILE A 159 2.67 15.60 -19.91
CA ILE A 159 1.37 15.05 -20.29
C ILE A 159 0.65 16.00 -21.25
N ALA A 160 0.63 17.30 -20.97
CA ALA A 160 0.00 18.31 -21.82
C ALA A 160 0.68 18.44 -23.19
N SER A 161 2.01 18.24 -23.27
CA SER A 161 2.74 18.24 -24.54
C SER A 161 2.57 16.93 -25.33
N LYS A 162 2.28 15.80 -24.67
CA LYS A 162 2.03 14.51 -25.32
C LYS A 162 0.56 14.24 -25.65
N ASN A 163 -0.37 14.90 -24.98
CA ASN A 163 -1.79 14.59 -25.07
C ASN A 163 -2.54 15.77 -25.70
N ASP A 164 -2.90 15.64 -26.99
CA ASP A 164 -4.28 15.86 -27.46
C ASP A 164 -4.45 15.68 -28.97
N ASN A 165 -3.44 15.95 -29.81
CA ASN A 165 -3.64 15.92 -31.26
C ASN A 165 -3.03 14.70 -31.97
N GLU A 166 -1.80 14.30 -31.64
CA GLU A 166 -1.12 13.27 -32.43
C GLU A 166 -1.64 11.85 -32.12
N VAL A 167 -1.76 11.50 -30.84
CA VAL A 167 -2.28 10.18 -30.42
C VAL A 167 -3.77 10.02 -30.80
N ILE A 168 -4.58 11.07 -30.62
CA ILE A 168 -6.01 11.03 -30.97
C ILE A 168 -6.20 10.93 -32.48
N ASN A 169 -5.41 11.62 -33.29
CA ASN A 169 -5.49 11.53 -34.75
C ASN A 169 -5.05 10.16 -35.26
N ASN A 170 -4.00 9.57 -34.68
CA ASN A 170 -3.55 8.22 -35.03
C ASN A 170 -4.61 7.16 -34.67
N LEU A 171 -5.22 7.25 -33.48
CA LEU A 171 -6.28 6.33 -33.06
C LEU A 171 -7.57 6.48 -33.88
N LYS A 172 -7.88 7.69 -34.37
CA LYS A 172 -9.00 7.92 -35.30
C LYS A 172 -8.73 7.30 -36.66
N ALA A 173 -7.54 7.51 -37.21
CA ALA A 173 -7.14 6.93 -38.50
C ALA A 173 -7.13 5.38 -38.45
N GLU A 174 -6.64 4.80 -37.36
CA GLU A 174 -6.65 3.35 -37.14
C GLU A 174 -8.09 2.81 -37.01
N ASN A 175 -8.96 3.50 -36.27
CA ASN A 175 -10.38 3.12 -36.17
C ASN A 175 -11.12 3.19 -37.50
N GLU A 176 -10.85 4.20 -38.33
CA GLU A 176 -11.44 4.32 -39.66
C GLU A 176 -10.97 3.19 -40.58
N SER A 177 -9.67 2.87 -40.53
CA SER A 177 -9.10 1.72 -41.23
C SER A 177 -9.76 0.40 -40.80
N MET A 178 -9.86 0.14 -39.49
CA MET A 178 -10.52 -1.06 -38.95
C MET A 178 -12.01 -1.13 -39.35
N ARG A 179 -12.73 0.00 -39.30
CA ARG A 179 -14.14 0.05 -39.74
C ARG A 179 -14.29 -0.27 -41.23
N SER A 180 -13.35 0.18 -42.06
CA SER A 180 -13.35 -0.15 -43.49
C SER A 180 -13.14 -1.65 -43.73
N GLN A 181 -12.21 -2.28 -42.99
CA GLN A 181 -11.95 -3.72 -43.07
C GLN A 181 -13.16 -4.54 -42.62
N ILE A 182 -13.80 -4.15 -41.51
CA ILE A 182 -15.03 -4.80 -41.02
C ILE A 182 -16.15 -4.70 -42.05
N ARG A 183 -16.30 -3.56 -42.74
CA ARG A 183 -17.29 -3.44 -43.83
C ARG A 183 -16.98 -4.38 -44.98
N GLY A 184 -15.71 -4.47 -45.40
CA GLY A 184 -15.27 -5.39 -46.46
C GLY A 184 -15.56 -6.85 -46.10
N LEU A 185 -15.16 -7.27 -44.90
CA LEU A 185 -15.42 -8.62 -44.40
C LEU A 185 -16.91 -8.94 -44.27
N ASN A 186 -17.73 -7.96 -43.87
CA ASN A 186 -19.18 -8.15 -43.80
C ASN A 186 -19.81 -8.29 -45.19
N GLN A 187 -19.33 -7.55 -46.19
CA GLN A 187 -19.79 -7.70 -47.58
C GLN A 187 -19.41 -9.08 -48.14
N GLU A 188 -18.19 -9.54 -47.87
CA GLU A 188 -17.73 -10.87 -48.25
C GLU A 188 -18.52 -11.98 -47.54
N ARG A 189 -18.79 -11.83 -46.25
CA ARG A 189 -19.63 -12.76 -45.50
C ARG A 189 -21.04 -12.85 -46.09
N GLU A 190 -21.61 -11.72 -46.51
CA GLU A 190 -22.95 -11.69 -47.09
C GLU A 190 -23.01 -12.33 -48.48
N SER A 191 -21.96 -12.15 -49.30
CA SER A 191 -21.87 -12.83 -50.60
C SER A 191 -21.69 -14.34 -50.43
N LEU A 192 -20.85 -14.78 -49.47
CA LEU A 192 -20.69 -16.18 -49.13
C LEU A 192 -21.98 -16.80 -48.60
N LYS A 193 -22.73 -16.08 -47.76
CA LYS A 193 -24.02 -16.55 -47.24
C LYS A 193 -25.02 -16.82 -48.37
N LYS A 194 -25.16 -15.89 -49.32
CA LYS A 194 -26.01 -16.08 -50.51
C LYS A 194 -25.57 -17.28 -51.35
N LEU A 195 -24.27 -17.52 -51.46
CA LEU A 195 -23.73 -18.65 -52.21
C LEU A 195 -24.07 -19.98 -51.52
N ILE A 196 -23.96 -20.04 -50.18
CA ILE A 196 -24.36 -21.21 -49.39
C ILE A 196 -25.86 -21.47 -49.52
N GLU A 197 -26.71 -20.43 -49.41
CA GLU A 197 -28.17 -20.57 -49.55
C GLU A 197 -28.54 -21.16 -50.94
N ASN A 198 -27.93 -20.65 -52.01
CA ASN A 198 -28.13 -21.18 -53.36
C ASN A 198 -27.66 -22.64 -53.49
N GLN A 199 -26.53 -23.00 -52.90
CA GLN A 199 -26.07 -24.40 -52.90
C GLN A 199 -27.02 -25.32 -52.12
N GLN A 200 -27.55 -24.87 -50.98
CA GLN A 200 -28.51 -25.63 -50.20
C GLN A 200 -29.82 -25.87 -50.95
N GLU A 201 -30.32 -24.88 -51.70
CA GLU A 201 -31.49 -25.06 -52.55
C GLU A 201 -31.25 -26.10 -53.65
N LYS A 202 -30.07 -26.07 -54.29
CA LYS A 202 -29.69 -27.08 -55.29
C LYS A 202 -29.61 -28.48 -54.69
N ILE A 203 -29.05 -28.61 -53.49
CA ILE A 203 -28.97 -29.91 -52.79
C ILE A 203 -30.38 -30.44 -52.52
N LYS A 204 -31.31 -29.61 -52.01
CA LYS A 204 -32.70 -30.01 -51.79
C LYS A 204 -33.40 -30.48 -53.06
N GLN A 205 -33.16 -29.81 -54.19
CA GLN A 205 -33.71 -30.23 -55.47
C GLN A 205 -33.16 -31.60 -55.90
N ILE A 206 -31.87 -31.84 -55.71
CA ILE A 206 -31.25 -33.14 -56.00
C ILE A 206 -31.83 -34.23 -55.09
N GLU A 207 -31.95 -33.98 -53.79
CA GLU A 207 -32.53 -34.93 -52.83
C GLU A 207 -33.96 -35.33 -53.21
N ASN A 208 -34.81 -34.37 -53.59
CA ASN A 208 -36.16 -34.65 -54.05
C ASN A 208 -36.18 -35.52 -55.32
N ASN A 209 -35.32 -35.22 -56.29
CA ASN A 209 -35.23 -35.99 -57.53
C ASN A 209 -34.74 -37.43 -57.28
N ILE A 210 -33.83 -37.64 -56.30
CA ILE A 210 -33.37 -38.99 -55.92
C ILE A 210 -34.51 -39.78 -55.28
N ILE A 211 -35.27 -39.16 -54.36
CA ILE A 211 -36.40 -39.82 -53.70
C ILE A 211 -37.49 -40.23 -54.71
N GLU A 212 -37.78 -39.39 -55.69
CA GLU A 212 -38.73 -39.72 -56.77
C GLU A 212 -38.25 -40.90 -57.61
N SER A 213 -36.97 -40.90 -58.00
CA SER A 213 -36.35 -41.99 -58.78
C SER A 213 -36.32 -43.32 -58.01
N ASP A 214 -36.00 -43.30 -56.72
CA ASP A 214 -35.95 -44.52 -55.89
C ASP A 214 -37.35 -45.12 -55.69
N ASN A 215 -38.37 -44.29 -55.50
CA ASN A 215 -39.75 -44.74 -55.38
C ASN A 215 -40.27 -45.37 -56.69
N GLU A 216 -39.89 -44.82 -57.85
CA GLU A 216 -40.22 -45.38 -59.16
C GLU A 216 -39.52 -46.74 -59.40
N LEU A 217 -38.27 -46.87 -58.96
CA LEU A 217 -37.51 -48.12 -59.11
C LEU A 217 -38.03 -49.24 -58.20
N VAL A 218 -38.39 -48.90 -56.96
CA VAL A 218 -38.97 -49.85 -55.98
C VAL A 218 -40.35 -50.32 -56.45
N SER A 219 -41.23 -49.41 -56.88
CA SER A 219 -42.56 -49.77 -57.40
C SER A 219 -42.46 -50.68 -58.64
N THR A 220 -41.52 -50.41 -59.54
CA THR A 220 -41.28 -51.24 -60.74
C THR A 220 -40.78 -52.64 -60.38
N ASN A 221 -39.86 -52.76 -59.41
CA ASN A 221 -39.32 -54.05 -58.98
C ASN A 221 -40.34 -54.91 -58.23
N ILE A 222 -41.15 -54.30 -57.36
CA ILE A 222 -42.25 -55.00 -56.68
C ILE A 222 -43.26 -55.50 -57.72
N THR A 223 -43.66 -54.65 -58.66
CA THR A 223 -44.60 -55.03 -59.73
C THR A 223 -44.07 -56.21 -60.56
N ARG A 224 -42.80 -56.18 -60.98
CA ARG A 224 -42.17 -57.31 -61.71
C ARG A 224 -42.10 -58.58 -60.89
N LYS A 225 -41.76 -58.50 -59.61
CA LYS A 225 -41.68 -59.67 -58.71
C LYS A 225 -43.05 -60.30 -58.54
N THR A 226 -44.07 -59.49 -58.25
CA THR A 226 -45.44 -59.98 -58.08
C THR A 226 -46.00 -60.54 -59.38
N TYR A 227 -45.69 -59.94 -60.54
CA TYR A 227 -46.03 -60.52 -61.84
C TYR A 227 -45.41 -61.91 -62.03
N LYS A 228 -44.11 -62.07 -61.78
CA LYS A 228 -43.44 -63.39 -61.87
C LYS A 228 -44.05 -64.42 -60.91
N GLU A 229 -44.36 -64.01 -59.68
CA GLU A 229 -44.99 -64.89 -58.70
C GLU A 229 -46.40 -65.31 -59.12
N LEU A 230 -47.17 -64.39 -59.72
CA LEU A 230 -48.49 -64.67 -60.26
C LEU A 230 -48.44 -65.70 -61.41
N VAL A 231 -47.47 -65.55 -62.32
CA VAL A 231 -47.23 -66.51 -63.42
C VAL A 231 -46.83 -67.89 -62.86
N ASN A 232 -45.85 -67.94 -61.95
CA ASN A 232 -45.35 -69.19 -61.39
C ASN A 232 -46.41 -69.96 -60.58
N SER A 233 -47.28 -69.23 -59.88
CA SER A 233 -48.34 -69.82 -59.03
C SER A 233 -49.58 -70.26 -59.83
N HIS A 234 -49.55 -70.16 -61.16
CA HIS A 234 -50.69 -70.46 -62.05
C HIS A 234 -51.96 -69.66 -61.68
N GLN A 235 -51.79 -68.51 -61.02
CA GLN A 235 -52.89 -67.62 -60.63
C GLN A 235 -53.19 -66.58 -61.71
N LEU A 236 -52.46 -66.58 -62.82
CA LEU A 236 -52.58 -65.61 -63.90
C LEU A 236 -53.99 -65.59 -64.50
N GLU A 237 -54.54 -66.74 -64.87
CA GLU A 237 -55.89 -66.83 -65.45
C GLU A 237 -56.96 -66.38 -64.48
N LEU A 238 -56.80 -66.74 -63.20
CA LEU A 238 -57.70 -66.29 -62.14
C LEU A 238 -57.62 -64.78 -61.95
N PHE A 239 -56.42 -64.21 -61.94
CA PHE A 239 -56.23 -62.77 -61.82
C PHE A 239 -56.78 -62.01 -63.02
N GLU A 240 -56.64 -62.53 -64.24
CA GLU A 240 -57.23 -61.91 -65.43
C GLU A 240 -58.75 -61.90 -65.40
N LYS A 241 -59.35 -63.02 -64.97
CA LYS A 241 -60.79 -63.11 -64.76
C LYS A 241 -61.25 -62.11 -63.69
N VAL A 242 -60.52 -62.02 -62.58
CA VAL A 242 -60.82 -61.09 -61.49
C VAL A 242 -60.62 -59.63 -61.92
N ASN A 243 -59.58 -59.30 -62.67
CA ASN A 243 -59.35 -57.97 -63.25
C ASN A 243 -60.51 -57.58 -64.18
N PHE A 244 -60.95 -58.49 -65.04
CA PHE A 244 -62.11 -58.26 -65.91
C PHE A 244 -63.38 -58.03 -65.10
N ASP A 245 -63.64 -58.88 -64.11
CA ASP A 245 -64.83 -58.79 -63.27
C ASP A 245 -64.83 -57.53 -62.38
N ALA A 246 -63.66 -57.12 -61.87
CA ALA A 246 -63.45 -55.89 -61.11
C ALA A 246 -63.73 -54.64 -61.97
N ASN A 247 -63.20 -54.59 -63.19
CA ASN A 247 -63.46 -53.49 -64.13
C ASN A 247 -64.92 -53.45 -64.61
N ALA A 248 -65.58 -54.62 -64.69
CA ALA A 248 -67.00 -54.72 -64.99
C ALA A 248 -67.92 -54.42 -63.79
N GLY A 249 -67.34 -54.18 -62.59
CA GLY A 249 -68.08 -53.85 -61.37
C GLY A 249 -68.96 -54.99 -60.85
N LYS A 250 -68.63 -56.25 -61.16
CA LYS A 250 -69.44 -57.41 -60.77
C LYS A 250 -69.46 -57.62 -59.25
N GLU A 251 -70.58 -58.15 -58.77
CA GLU A 251 -70.82 -58.40 -57.35
C GLU A 251 -71.03 -59.89 -57.10
N TYR A 252 -70.49 -60.38 -55.98
CA TYR A 252 -70.51 -61.80 -55.62
C TYR A 252 -71.19 -62.02 -54.28
N TRP A 253 -71.94 -63.12 -54.19
CA TRP A 253 -72.50 -63.58 -52.92
C TRP A 253 -71.44 -64.39 -52.17
N GLY A 254 -70.73 -63.72 -51.26
CA GLY A 254 -69.61 -64.28 -50.49
C GLY A 254 -68.24 -64.15 -51.17
N VAL A 255 -67.18 -64.31 -50.37
CA VAL A 255 -65.78 -64.29 -50.84
C VAL A 255 -65.38 -65.71 -51.23
N SER A 256 -65.06 -65.92 -52.51
CA SER A 256 -64.48 -67.20 -52.94
C SER A 256 -63.09 -67.39 -52.35
N GLN A 257 -62.82 -68.55 -51.75
CA GLN A 257 -61.48 -68.94 -51.28
C GLN A 257 -60.42 -68.87 -52.40
N SER A 258 -60.85 -68.94 -53.66
CA SER A 258 -59.95 -68.76 -54.80
C SER A 258 -59.27 -67.38 -54.80
N TYR A 259 -59.84 -66.34 -54.19
CA TYR A 259 -59.27 -65.00 -54.16
C TYR A 259 -58.24 -64.79 -53.05
N ASP A 260 -58.16 -65.67 -52.06
CA ASP A 260 -57.28 -65.51 -50.89
C ASP A 260 -55.83 -65.32 -51.31
N LYS A 261 -55.39 -66.05 -52.35
CA LYS A 261 -54.02 -65.92 -52.85
C LYS A 261 -53.76 -64.55 -53.50
N LEU A 262 -54.69 -64.03 -54.30
CA LEU A 262 -54.58 -62.72 -54.93
C LEU A 262 -54.65 -61.57 -53.91
N ILE A 263 -55.45 -61.75 -52.85
CA ILE A 263 -55.52 -60.82 -51.71
C ILE A 263 -54.20 -60.85 -50.93
N SER A 264 -53.64 -62.04 -50.67
CA SER A 264 -52.36 -62.19 -49.96
C SER A 264 -51.18 -61.61 -50.74
N MET A 265 -51.25 -61.63 -52.08
CA MET A 265 -50.30 -60.95 -52.96
C MET A 265 -50.53 -59.43 -53.03
N GLY A 266 -51.57 -58.91 -52.37
CA GLY A 266 -51.93 -57.50 -52.36
C GLY A 266 -52.41 -56.97 -53.71
N LEU A 267 -52.85 -57.84 -54.62
CA LEU A 267 -53.27 -57.46 -55.98
C LEU A 267 -54.73 -57.02 -56.03
N VAL A 268 -55.54 -57.55 -55.14
CA VAL A 268 -56.97 -57.27 -55.07
C VAL A 268 -57.37 -57.01 -53.62
N LYS A 269 -58.34 -56.12 -53.44
CA LYS A 269 -59.02 -55.89 -52.17
C LYS A 269 -60.50 -56.18 -52.35
N ILE A 270 -61.13 -56.65 -51.29
CA ILE A 270 -62.56 -56.94 -51.29
C ILE A 270 -63.28 -55.84 -50.52
N ILE A 271 -64.29 -55.26 -51.13
CA ILE A 271 -65.11 -54.21 -50.55
C ILE A 271 -66.54 -54.72 -50.42
N ARG A 272 -67.12 -54.55 -49.23
CA ARG A 272 -68.51 -54.88 -48.97
C ARG A 272 -69.41 -53.80 -49.56
N THR A 273 -70.42 -54.16 -50.35
CA THR A 273 -71.36 -53.19 -50.90
C THR A 273 -72.43 -52.83 -49.86
N THR A 274 -72.97 -51.61 -49.96
CA THR A 274 -73.86 -51.01 -48.94
C THR A 274 -75.24 -51.65 -48.86
N ASN A 275 -75.64 -52.47 -49.84
CA ASN A 275 -76.92 -53.17 -49.87
C ASN A 275 -76.71 -54.70 -49.97
N SER A 276 -77.05 -55.42 -48.90
CA SER A 276 -77.06 -56.90 -48.78
C SER A 276 -75.68 -57.61 -48.81
N ASN A 277 -75.66 -58.93 -48.60
CA ASN A 277 -74.46 -59.78 -48.36
C ASN A 277 -73.53 -59.96 -49.59
N PHE A 278 -73.40 -58.92 -50.42
CA PHE A 278 -72.58 -58.93 -51.63
C PHE A 278 -71.24 -58.22 -51.42
N TYR A 279 -70.25 -58.69 -52.17
CA TYR A 279 -68.89 -58.17 -52.17
C TYR A 279 -68.47 -57.82 -53.59
N ARG A 280 -67.72 -56.73 -53.75
CA ARG A 280 -67.05 -56.35 -54.98
C ARG A 280 -65.55 -56.50 -54.79
N VAL A 281 -64.89 -56.99 -55.83
CA VAL A 281 -63.43 -57.05 -55.88
C VAL A 281 -62.92 -55.83 -56.62
N GLU A 282 -61.95 -55.12 -56.04
CA GLU A 282 -61.24 -54.01 -56.68
C GLU A 282 -59.75 -54.34 -56.78
N LEU A 283 -59.12 -53.90 -57.86
CA LEU A 283 -57.66 -53.94 -57.97
C LEU A 283 -57.04 -52.89 -57.05
N THR A 284 -55.96 -53.26 -56.39
CA THR A 284 -55.06 -52.30 -55.73
C THR A 284 -54.17 -51.60 -56.76
N ASP A 285 -53.40 -50.58 -56.35
CA ASP A 285 -52.46 -49.90 -57.25
C ASP A 285 -51.43 -50.89 -57.84
N LEU A 286 -50.96 -51.82 -57.01
CA LEU A 286 -50.11 -52.93 -57.45
C LEU A 286 -50.85 -53.86 -58.42
N GLY A 287 -52.11 -54.19 -58.14
CA GLY A 287 -52.97 -54.96 -59.04
C GLY A 287 -53.14 -54.30 -60.41
N GLN A 288 -53.40 -53.00 -60.45
CA GLN A 288 -53.50 -52.24 -61.70
C GLN A 288 -52.18 -52.19 -62.46
N ALA A 289 -51.05 -52.02 -61.76
CA ALA A 289 -49.72 -52.02 -62.37
C ALA A 289 -49.38 -53.40 -62.98
N VAL A 290 -49.67 -54.49 -62.26
CA VAL A 290 -49.50 -55.86 -62.74
C VAL A 290 -50.44 -56.16 -63.91
N ALA A 291 -51.69 -55.70 -63.88
CA ALA A 291 -52.64 -55.84 -64.98
C ALA A 291 -52.16 -55.13 -66.26
N LYS A 292 -51.59 -53.91 -66.14
CA LYS A 292 -50.95 -53.20 -67.25
C LYS A 292 -49.73 -53.95 -67.79
N MET A 293 -48.91 -54.53 -66.93
CA MET A 293 -47.77 -55.38 -67.36
C MET A 293 -48.23 -56.59 -68.16
N ILE A 294 -49.26 -57.31 -67.70
CA ILE A 294 -49.85 -58.45 -68.40
C ILE A 294 -50.36 -58.04 -69.79
N LEU A 295 -51.06 -56.91 -69.87
CA LEU A 295 -51.57 -56.38 -71.13
C LEU A 295 -50.43 -56.09 -72.13
N ASN A 296 -49.36 -55.43 -71.66
CA ASN A 296 -48.19 -55.12 -72.48
C ASN A 296 -47.45 -56.39 -72.95
N ASP A 297 -47.31 -57.39 -72.08
CA ASP A 297 -46.67 -58.67 -72.42
C ASP A 297 -47.49 -59.44 -73.48
N LYS A 298 -48.82 -59.37 -73.41
CA LYS A 298 -49.71 -59.93 -74.44
C LYS A 298 -49.67 -59.18 -75.77
N LEU A 299 -49.47 -57.87 -75.75
CA LEU A 299 -49.32 -57.05 -76.95
C LEU A 299 -47.97 -57.30 -77.65
N ASN A 300 -46.91 -57.59 -76.89
CA ASN A 300 -45.58 -57.86 -77.43
C ASN A 300 -45.38 -59.31 -77.92
N ASN A 301 -46.23 -60.25 -77.49
CA ASN A 301 -46.19 -61.67 -77.89
C ASN A 301 -47.25 -62.06 -78.96
N LYS A 302 -47.83 -61.07 -79.65
CA LYS A 302 -48.73 -61.23 -80.81
C LYS A 302 -48.06 -60.71 -82.07
#